data_AF-A0A3D2J1S7-F1
#
_entry.id   AF-A0A3D2J1S7-F1
#
_cell.length_a   1.000
_cell.length_b   1.000
_cell.length_c   1.000
_cell.angle_alpha   90.00
_cell.angle_beta   90.00
_cell.angle_gamma   90.00
#
_symmetry.space_group_name_H-M   'P 1'
#
loop_
_entity.id
_entity.type
_entity.pdbx_description
1 polymer ?
#
loop_
_entity_poly.entity_id
_entity_poly.type
_entity_poly.pdbx_seq_one_letter_code
_entity_poly.pdbx_strand_id
1 'polypeptide(L)'
;VANADTYSARAGYSEHQTGLAIDVNTVDMTFDGTAESNWLRDNCYKYGFVLRYLKGKEDVTGYMYEPWHIRYMGKDMASKLYNNGNWITLEEYYGIDSKYE
;
A
#
# COMPACT_ATOMS: atom_id res chain seq x y z
N VAL A 1 16.57 -9.66 11.68
CA VAL A 1 16.05 -8.28 11.68
C VAL A 1 15.69 -7.82 10.27
N ALA A 2 16.56 -8.03 9.27
CA ALA A 2 16.27 -7.68 7.85
C ALA A 2 14.94 -8.20 7.29
N ASN A 3 14.53 -9.44 7.61
CA ASN A 3 13.24 -9.97 7.13
C ASN A 3 12.03 -9.34 7.84
N ALA A 4 12.16 -8.91 9.10
CA ALA A 4 11.05 -8.29 9.81
C ALA A 4 10.72 -6.89 9.24
N ASP A 5 11.77 -6.20 8.76
CA ASP A 5 11.66 -4.89 8.14
C ASP A 5 10.82 -4.89 6.84
N THR A 6 10.54 -6.06 6.23
CA THR A 6 9.74 -6.16 4.99
C THR A 6 8.24 -6.30 5.22
N TYR A 7 7.79 -6.41 6.48
CA TYR A 7 6.36 -6.49 6.84
C TYR A 7 6.03 -5.75 8.13
N SER A 8 7.04 -5.19 8.79
CA SER A 8 6.87 -4.43 10.03
C SER A 8 7.84 -3.26 10.03
N ALA A 9 7.27 -2.06 9.95
CA ALA A 9 8.05 -0.84 9.98
C ALA A 9 8.77 -0.66 11.32
N ARG A 10 10.00 -0.15 11.25
CA ARG A 10 10.65 0.39 12.45
C ARG A 10 9.82 1.53 13.01
N ALA A 11 9.82 1.69 14.34
CA ALA A 11 9.11 2.79 14.98
C ALA A 11 9.60 4.15 14.42
N GLY A 12 8.65 5.00 14.02
CA GLY A 12 8.92 6.28 13.37
C GLY A 12 8.82 6.24 11.84
N TYR A 13 8.74 5.06 11.24
CA TYR A 13 8.69 4.87 9.78
C TYR A 13 7.36 4.24 9.30
N SER A 14 6.44 3.92 10.21
CA SER A 14 5.16 3.33 9.83
C SER A 14 4.18 4.39 9.35
N GLU A 15 3.51 4.13 8.22
CA GLU A 15 2.41 4.99 7.77
C GLU A 15 1.24 5.03 8.76
N HIS A 16 1.03 3.97 9.56
CA HIS A 16 0.00 3.94 10.61
C HIS A 16 0.18 5.05 11.65
N GLN A 17 1.43 5.45 11.92
CA GLN A 17 1.72 6.54 12.87
C GLN A 17 1.26 7.92 12.35
N THR A 18 1.03 8.06 11.04
CA THR A 18 0.49 9.29 10.46
C THR A 18 -1.02 9.42 10.66
N GLY A 19 -1.71 8.34 11.04
CA GLY A 19 -3.18 8.28 11.08
C GLY A 19 -3.85 8.28 9.70
N LEU A 20 -3.08 8.10 8.62
CA LEU A 20 -3.57 8.09 7.24
C LEU A 20 -3.55 6.71 6.59
N ALA A 21 -3.00 5.69 7.25
CA ALA A 21 -3.06 4.31 6.80
C ALA A 21 -4.07 3.50 7.61
N ILE A 22 -4.70 2.53 6.95
CA ILE A 22 -5.68 1.61 7.55
C ILE A 22 -5.41 0.22 7.01
N ASP A 23 -5.36 -0.75 7.91
CA ASP A 23 -5.44 -2.17 7.56
C ASP A 23 -6.92 -2.58 7.61
N VAL A 24 -7.44 -3.05 6.48
CA VAL A 24 -8.85 -3.42 6.36
C VAL A 24 -9.02 -4.94 6.45
N ASN A 25 -9.91 -5.39 7.32
CA ASN A 25 -10.25 -6.80 7.53
C ASN A 25 -9.08 -7.60 8.14
N THR A 26 -8.96 -8.89 7.82
CA THR A 26 -7.87 -9.76 8.29
C THR A 26 -6.52 -9.33 7.70
N VAL A 27 -5.54 -9.14 8.58
CA VAL A 27 -4.17 -8.70 8.25
C VAL A 27 -3.28 -9.91 7.93
N ASP A 28 -3.73 -10.73 6.97
CA ASP A 28 -2.95 -11.83 6.42
C ASP A 28 -3.39 -12.19 4.98
N MET A 29 -2.65 -13.10 4.35
CA MET A 29 -2.86 -13.46 2.94
C MET A 29 -4.20 -14.17 2.66
N THR A 30 -4.95 -14.61 3.68
CA THR A 30 -6.31 -15.15 3.46
C THR A 30 -7.28 -14.08 2.99
N PHE A 31 -6.94 -12.79 3.14
CA PHE A 31 -7.70 -11.68 2.59
C PHE A 31 -7.53 -11.55 1.07
N ASP A 32 -6.39 -11.98 0.49
CA ASP A 32 -6.16 -11.90 -0.96
C ASP A 32 -7.17 -12.74 -1.74
N GLY A 33 -7.71 -12.18 -2.81
CA GLY A 33 -8.70 -12.86 -3.66
C GLY A 33 -10.13 -12.94 -3.11
N THR A 34 -10.39 -12.48 -1.88
CA THR A 34 -11.77 -12.28 -1.38
C THR A 34 -12.53 -11.25 -2.20
N ALA A 35 -13.86 -11.21 -2.09
CA ALA A 35 -14.66 -10.21 -2.79
C ALA A 35 -14.32 -8.79 -2.30
N GLU A 36 -14.03 -8.65 -1.02
CA GLU A 36 -13.68 -7.41 -0.33
C GLU A 36 -12.30 -6.89 -0.73
N SER A 37 -11.28 -7.75 -0.83
CA SER A 37 -9.94 -7.31 -1.27
C SER A 37 -9.92 -6.94 -2.75
N ASN A 38 -10.63 -7.70 -3.59
CA ASN A 38 -10.84 -7.33 -5.00
C ASN A 38 -11.58 -5.98 -5.11
N TRP A 39 -12.61 -5.76 -4.29
CA TRP A 39 -13.30 -4.48 -4.25
C TRP A 39 -12.36 -3.33 -3.84
N LEU A 40 -11.54 -3.52 -2.80
CA LEU A 40 -10.56 -2.50 -2.38
C LEU A 40 -9.58 -2.16 -3.50
N ARG A 41 -8.95 -3.17 -4.12
CA ARG A 41 -8.02 -2.99 -5.24
C ARG A 41 -8.63 -2.17 -6.38
N ASP A 42 -9.90 -2.41 -6.68
CA ASP A 42 -10.55 -1.82 -7.85
C ASP A 42 -11.32 -0.53 -7.55
N ASN A 43 -11.48 -0.15 -6.27
CA ASN A 43 -12.37 0.97 -5.89
C ASN A 43 -11.80 1.94 -4.85
N CYS A 44 -10.80 1.56 -4.04
CA CYS A 44 -10.36 2.41 -2.92
C CYS A 44 -9.90 3.82 -3.37
N TYR A 45 -9.35 3.94 -4.59
CA TYR A 45 -8.94 5.21 -5.19
C TYR A 45 -10.07 6.23 -5.32
N LYS A 46 -11.31 5.77 -5.55
CA LYS A 46 -12.50 6.63 -5.67
C LYS A 46 -12.77 7.41 -4.37
N TYR A 47 -12.25 6.90 -3.26
CA TYR A 47 -12.38 7.46 -1.92
C TYR A 47 -11.10 8.15 -1.43
N GLY A 48 -10.07 8.24 -2.28
CA GLY A 48 -8.81 8.88 -1.95
C GLY A 48 -7.79 7.98 -1.28
N PHE A 49 -8.00 6.66 -1.32
CA PHE A 49 -7.06 5.67 -0.79
C PHE A 49 -6.27 4.98 -1.91
N VAL A 50 -5.06 4.56 -1.59
CA VAL A 50 -4.23 3.75 -2.49
C VAL A 50 -3.93 2.41 -1.85
N LEU A 51 -3.88 1.34 -2.65
CA LEU A 51 -3.31 0.08 -2.20
C LEU A 51 -1.79 0.25 -2.14
N ARG A 52 -1.24 0.30 -0.93
CA ARG A 52 0.10 0.88 -0.71
C ARG A 52 1.24 -0.03 -1.15
N TYR A 53 1.12 -1.32 -0.82
CA TYR A 53 2.14 -2.34 -1.07
C TYR A 53 1.59 -3.33 -2.08
N LEU A 54 2.01 -3.18 -3.34
CA LEU A 54 1.49 -3.92 -4.48
C LEU A 54 2.25 -5.23 -4.69
N LYS A 55 1.54 -6.25 -5.20
CA LYS A 55 2.13 -7.53 -5.58
C LYS A 55 3.15 -7.35 -6.70
N GLY A 56 4.36 -7.90 -6.52
CA GLY A 56 5.43 -7.79 -7.51
C GLY A 56 6.16 -6.43 -7.49
N LYS A 57 5.93 -5.60 -6.46
CA LYS A 57 6.59 -4.30 -6.24
C LYS A 57 7.38 -4.27 -4.94
N GLU A 58 7.74 -5.43 -4.42
CA GLU A 58 8.48 -5.59 -3.17
C GLU A 58 9.88 -4.98 -3.28
N ASP A 59 10.55 -5.13 -4.44
CA ASP A 59 11.87 -4.53 -4.69
C ASP A 59 11.85 -3.00 -4.78
N VAL A 60 10.67 -2.41 -4.99
CA VAL A 60 10.47 -0.96 -5.10
C VAL A 60 10.07 -0.37 -3.74
N THR A 61 9.08 -0.98 -3.09
CA THR A 61 8.52 -0.49 -1.82
C THR A 61 9.28 -0.96 -0.59
N GLY A 62 10.08 -2.02 -0.71
CA GLY A 62 10.74 -2.69 0.41
C GLY A 62 9.81 -3.55 1.27
N TYR A 63 8.51 -3.58 0.96
CA TYR A 63 7.49 -4.32 1.70
C TYR A 63 6.94 -5.47 0.89
N MET A 64 6.57 -6.55 1.57
CA MET A 64 5.77 -7.61 0.96
C MET A 64 4.42 -7.07 0.50
N TYR A 65 3.78 -7.80 -0.41
CA TYR A 65 2.40 -7.50 -0.78
C TYR A 65 1.46 -7.54 0.43
N GLU A 66 0.68 -6.48 0.62
CA GLU A 66 -0.29 -6.34 1.70
C GLU A 66 -1.65 -5.92 1.12
N PRO A 67 -2.55 -6.85 0.77
CA PRO A 67 -3.87 -6.55 0.20
C PRO A 67 -4.77 -5.73 1.13
N TRP A 68 -4.48 -5.70 2.43
CA TRP A 68 -5.24 -5.02 3.48
C TRP A 68 -4.81 -3.57 3.71
N HIS A 69 -3.55 -3.20 3.43
CA HIS A 69 -2.98 -1.90 3.82
C HIS A 69 -3.29 -0.85 2.75
N ILE A 70 -4.18 0.07 3.10
CA ILE A 70 -4.53 1.22 2.26
C ILE A 70 -4.08 2.53 2.89
N ARG A 71 -3.62 3.46 2.05
CA ARG A 71 -3.10 4.77 2.47
C ARG A 71 -3.94 5.91 1.88
N TYR A 72 -4.41 6.82 2.73
CA TYR A 72 -5.10 8.02 2.30
C TYR A 72 -4.13 9.05 1.70
N MET A 73 -4.44 9.48 0.48
CA MET A 73 -3.68 10.44 -0.33
C MET A 73 -4.57 11.53 -0.96
N GLY A 74 -5.89 11.47 -0.74
CA GLY A 74 -6.87 12.31 -1.44
C GLY A 74 -7.21 11.79 -2.84
N LYS A 75 -8.39 12.17 -3.35
CA LYS A 75 -8.98 11.60 -4.58
C LYS A 75 -8.13 11.82 -5.83
N ASP A 76 -7.56 13.01 -5.99
CA ASP A 76 -6.79 13.35 -7.19
C ASP A 76 -5.51 12.52 -7.28
N MET A 77 -4.78 12.42 -6.17
CA MET A 77 -3.55 11.63 -6.12
C MET A 77 -3.85 10.13 -6.24
N ALA A 78 -4.86 9.64 -5.51
CA ALA A 78 -5.23 8.24 -5.60
C ALA A 78 -5.67 7.83 -7.01
N SER A 79 -6.38 8.70 -7.73
CA SER A 79 -6.77 8.46 -9.13
C SER A 79 -5.56 8.39 -10.07
N LYS A 80 -4.55 9.25 -9.85
CA LYS A 80 -3.28 9.18 -10.61
C LYS A 80 -2.54 7.87 -10.36
N LEU A 81 -2.47 7.43 -9.10
CA LEU A 81 -1.77 6.21 -8.71
C LEU A 81 -2.52 4.94 -9.12
N TYR A 82 -3.86 4.97 -9.17
CA TYR A 82 -4.66 3.88 -9.75
C TYR A 82 -4.35 3.67 -11.24
N ASN A 83 -4.03 4.74 -11.97
CA ASN A 83 -3.55 4.71 -13.35
C ASN A 83 -4.38 3.75 -14.24
N ASN A 84 -5.69 4.02 -14.32
CA ASN A 84 -6.65 3.25 -15.11
C ASN A 84 -6.65 1.74 -14.83
N GLY A 85 -6.38 1.34 -13.59
CA GLY A 85 -6.34 -0.07 -13.15
C GLY A 85 -4.95 -0.67 -13.08
N ASN A 86 -3.93 0.02 -13.61
CA ASN A 86 -2.54 -0.41 -13.50
C ASN A 86 -1.81 0.40 -12.43
N TRP A 87 -2.04 0.04 -11.17
CA TRP A 87 -1.49 0.73 -10.01
C TRP A 87 0.01 1.04 -10.12
N ILE A 88 0.38 2.25 -9.72
CA ILE A 88 1.76 2.73 -9.59
C ILE A 88 2.04 2.95 -8.10
N THR A 89 3.23 2.56 -7.65
CA THR A 89 3.67 2.81 -6.26
C THR A 89 3.94 4.31 -6.01
N LEU A 90 3.97 4.74 -4.76
CA LEU A 90 4.34 6.12 -4.42
C LEU A 90 5.80 6.40 -4.81
N GLU A 91 6.66 5.41 -4.61
CA GLU A 91 8.08 5.42 -4.93
C GLU A 91 8.31 5.66 -6.42
N GLU A 92 7.65 4.88 -7.29
CA GLU A 92 7.72 5.09 -8.75
C GLU A 92 7.16 6.45 -9.16
N TYR A 93 6.08 6.91 -8.54
CA TYR A 93 5.46 8.19 -8.88
C TYR A 93 6.33 9.40 -8.54
N TYR A 94 6.99 9.37 -7.37
CA TYR A 94 7.86 10.47 -6.91
C TYR A 94 9.33 10.29 -7.30
N GLY A 95 9.73 9.12 -7.80
CA GLY A 95 11.12 8.80 -8.11
C GLY A 95 11.99 8.67 -6.86
N ILE A 96 11.45 8.09 -5.79
CA ILE A 96 12.13 7.89 -4.49
C ILE A 96 12.27 6.40 -4.17
N ASP A 97 13.08 6.05 -3.17
CA ASP A 97 13.11 4.69 -2.60
C ASP A 97 12.64 4.67 -1.13
N SER A 98 12.31 3.48 -0.65
CA SER A 98 11.80 3.24 0.71
C SER A 98 12.82 2.54 1.61
N LYS A 99 14.10 2.86 1.43
CA LYS A 99 15.17 2.30 2.25
C LYS A 99 15.32 3.09 3.54
N TYR A 100 15.58 2.38 4.64
CA TYR A 100 16.06 3.02 5.85
C TYR A 100 17.45 3.60 5.59
N GLU A 101 17.63 4.89 5.91
CA GLU A 101 18.96 5.50 6.07
C GLU A 101 19.71 4.90 7.27
#